data_AF-A0A7C7Q449-F1
#
_entry.id   AF-A0A7C7Q449-F1
#
_cell.length_a   1.000
_cell.length_b   1.000
_cell.length_c   1.000
_cell.angle_alpha   90.00
_cell.angle_beta   90.00
_cell.angle_gamma   90.00
#
_symmetry.space_group_name_H-M   'P 1'
#
loop_
_entity.id
_entity.type
_entity.pdbx_description
1 polymer ?
#
loop_
_entity_poly.entity_id
_entity_poly.type
_entity_poly.pdbx_seq_one_letter_code
_entity_poly.pdbx_strand_id
1 'polypeptide(L)'
;MLEQLVAFLLPIAAASGWFAAAKHYQNKQKNDGTDRLNRTYLRSIDFLLAEKPEKAIDAFVDILEEDRDTVETHIALGNLFRRKGEMERAISIHQGLMGKPALNAEHRARVLFELGMDYMRAGLFDRAEKAFTGLTQ
;
A
#
# COMPACT_ATOMS: atom_id res chain seq x y z
N MET A 1 28.11 -26.51 46.40
CA MET A 1 27.78 -25.14 45.94
C MET A 1 27.93 -24.97 44.43
N LEU A 2 28.97 -25.51 43.76
CA LEU A 2 29.10 -25.37 42.29
C LEU A 2 28.01 -26.09 41.48
N GLU A 3 27.54 -27.27 41.91
CA GLU A 3 26.57 -28.05 41.11
C GLU A 3 25.20 -27.38 40.96
N GLN A 4 24.78 -26.60 41.96
CA GLN A 4 23.53 -25.84 41.90
C GLN A 4 23.62 -24.68 40.89
N LEU A 5 24.79 -24.05 40.74
CA LEU A 5 24.99 -22.98 39.76
C LEU A 5 24.90 -23.49 38.31
N VAL A 6 25.42 -24.69 38.04
CA VAL A 6 25.34 -25.31 36.71
C VAL A 6 23.88 -25.68 36.36
N ALA A 7 23.11 -26.15 37.34
CA ALA A 7 21.70 -26.49 37.16
C ALA A 7 20.83 -25.26 36.77
N PHE A 8 21.14 -24.06 37.28
CA PHE A 8 20.45 -22.82 36.89
C PHE A 8 20.91 -22.25 35.54
N LEU A 9 22.09 -22.65 35.05
CA LEU A 9 22.64 -22.12 33.80
C LEU A 9 21.92 -22.68 32.56
N LEU A 10 21.45 -23.92 32.63
CA LEU A 10 20.67 -24.59 31.58
C LEU A 10 19.33 -23.90 31.25
N PRO A 11 18.43 -23.61 32.21
CA PRO A 11 17.16 -22.94 31.92
C PRO A 11 17.37 -21.51 31.42
N ILE A 12 18.41 -20.81 31.88
CA ILE A 12 18.74 -19.46 31.41
C ILE A 12 19.19 -19.50 29.94
N ALA A 13 20.07 -20.45 29.59
CA ALA A 13 20.50 -20.64 28.21
C ALA A 13 19.31 -21.00 27.30
N ALA A 14 18.45 -21.92 27.73
CA ALA A 14 17.25 -22.30 26.98
C ALA A 14 16.27 -21.11 26.80
N ALA A 15 16.02 -20.32 27.84
CA ALA A 15 15.17 -19.14 27.79
C ALA A 15 15.75 -18.07 26.84
N SER A 16 17.06 -17.83 26.88
CA SER A 16 17.73 -16.88 25.97
C SER A 16 17.68 -17.33 24.51
N GLY A 17 17.87 -18.62 24.24
CA GLY A 17 17.77 -19.20 22.91
C GLY A 17 16.35 -19.12 22.35
N TRP A 18 15.35 -19.43 23.17
CA TRP A 18 13.94 -19.31 22.80
C TRP A 18 13.54 -17.87 22.51
N PHE A 19 13.95 -16.92 23.34
CA PHE A 19 13.64 -15.50 23.15
C PHE A 19 14.29 -14.94 21.87
N ALA A 20 15.55 -15.30 21.62
CA ALA A 20 16.24 -14.93 20.39
C ALA A 20 15.57 -15.55 19.15
N ALA A 21 15.18 -16.83 19.23
CA ALA A 21 14.48 -17.53 18.15
C ALA A 21 13.09 -16.94 17.89
N ALA A 22 12.30 -16.70 18.93
CA ALA A 22 10.97 -16.09 18.82
C ALA A 22 11.03 -14.71 18.17
N LYS A 23 12.02 -13.89 18.55
CA LYS A 23 12.25 -12.58 17.94
C LYS A 23 12.69 -12.68 16.48
N HIS A 24 13.51 -13.67 16.13
CA HIS A 24 13.96 -13.88 14.75
C HIS A 24 12.82 -14.39 13.83
N TYR A 25 11.97 -15.30 14.31
CA TYR A 25 10.82 -15.79 13.55
C TYR A 25 9.78 -14.69 13.27
N GLN A 26 9.51 -13.81 14.25
CA GLN A 26 8.63 -12.66 14.04
C GLN A 26 9.16 -11.66 13.00
N ASN A 27 10.49 -11.46 12.95
CA ASN A 27 11.11 -10.54 12.00
C ASN A 27 11.17 -11.11 10.57
N LYS A 28 11.35 -12.43 10.44
CA LYS A 28 11.37 -13.11 9.12
C LYS A 28 10.00 -13.05 8.43
N GLN A 29 8.92 -13.18 9.19
CA GLN A 29 7.55 -13.09 8.68
C GLN A 29 7.19 -11.69 8.15
N LYS A 30 7.77 -10.62 8.72
CA LYS A 30 7.63 -9.25 8.19
C LYS A 30 8.36 -9.06 6.85
N ASN A 31 9.56 -9.62 6.71
CA ASN A 31 10.35 -9.50 5.47
C ASN A 31 9.74 -10.29 4.30
N ASP A 32 9.23 -11.50 4.54
CA ASP A 32 8.53 -12.28 3.51
C ASP A 32 7.27 -11.55 3.01
N GLY A 33 6.59 -10.83 3.92
CA GLY A 33 5.42 -10.00 3.58
C GLY A 33 5.75 -8.81 2.69
N THR A 34 6.89 -8.14 2.90
CA THR A 34 7.35 -7.02 2.07
C THR A 34 7.88 -7.46 0.71
N ASP A 35 8.56 -8.60 0.61
CA ASP A 35 9.02 -9.14 -0.68
C ASP A 35 7.87 -9.61 -1.56
N ARG A 36 6.83 -10.22 -0.96
CA ARG A 36 5.59 -10.55 -1.69
C ARG A 36 4.89 -9.29 -2.22
N LEU A 37 4.85 -8.20 -1.45
CA LEU A 37 4.24 -6.94 -1.87
C LEU A 37 5.00 -6.28 -3.01
N ASN A 38 6.32 -6.18 -2.90
CA ASN A 38 7.14 -5.66 -4.00
C ASN A 38 6.88 -6.47 -5.27
N ARG A 39 6.75 -7.80 -5.16
CA ARG A 39 6.46 -8.64 -6.31
C ARG A 39 5.04 -8.45 -6.88
N THR A 40 4.02 -8.29 -6.04
CA THR A 40 2.64 -8.03 -6.51
C THR A 40 2.50 -6.61 -7.08
N TYR A 41 3.12 -5.62 -6.46
CA TYR A 41 3.21 -4.24 -6.96
C TYR A 41 3.92 -4.20 -8.31
N LEU A 42 5.09 -4.83 -8.44
CA LEU A 42 5.81 -4.91 -9.71
C LEU A 42 5.01 -5.66 -10.79
N ARG A 43 4.34 -6.77 -10.43
CA ARG A 43 3.47 -7.51 -11.36
C ARG A 43 2.25 -6.69 -11.80
N SER A 44 1.71 -5.84 -10.92
CA SER A 44 0.62 -4.95 -11.27
C SER A 44 1.06 -3.86 -12.26
N ILE A 45 2.33 -3.43 -12.18
CA ILE A 45 2.96 -2.57 -13.19
C ILE A 45 3.12 -3.33 -14.52
N ASP A 46 3.50 -4.62 -14.49
CA ASP A 46 3.53 -5.42 -15.73
C ASP A 46 2.17 -5.50 -16.41
N PHE A 47 1.07 -5.57 -15.64
CA PHE A 47 -0.28 -5.53 -16.21
C PHE A 47 -0.68 -4.15 -16.73
N LEU A 48 -0.23 -3.07 -16.08
CA LEU A 48 -0.37 -1.71 -16.58
C LEU A 48 0.36 -1.50 -17.91
N LEU A 49 1.54 -2.12 -18.07
CA LEU A 49 2.33 -2.10 -19.30
C LEU A 49 1.73 -3.00 -20.39
N ALA A 50 1.04 -4.07 -20.00
CA ALA A 50 0.41 -5.03 -20.92
C ALA A 50 -1.02 -4.67 -21.35
N GLU A 51 -1.52 -3.48 -21.00
CA GLU A 51 -2.86 -2.95 -21.34
C GLU A 51 -4.02 -3.88 -20.93
N LYS A 52 -3.92 -4.59 -19.79
CA LYS A 52 -4.98 -5.47 -19.27
C LYS A 52 -5.55 -4.95 -17.95
N PRO A 53 -6.38 -3.88 -17.97
CA PRO A 53 -6.84 -3.23 -16.75
C PRO A 53 -7.72 -4.14 -15.88
N GLU A 54 -8.52 -5.04 -16.45
CA GLU A 54 -9.41 -5.92 -15.69
C GLU A 54 -8.63 -6.85 -14.76
N LYS A 55 -7.61 -7.53 -15.27
CA LYS A 55 -6.78 -8.44 -14.46
C LYS A 55 -5.96 -7.73 -13.40
N ALA A 56 -5.58 -6.48 -13.66
CA ALA A 56 -4.87 -5.66 -12.69
C ALA A 56 -5.81 -5.21 -11.56
N ILE A 57 -7.07 -4.88 -11.87
CA ILE A 57 -8.08 -4.51 -10.87
C ILE A 57 -8.29 -5.66 -9.89
N ASP A 58 -8.51 -6.89 -10.39
CA ASP A 58 -8.69 -8.07 -9.53
C ASP A 58 -7.50 -8.24 -8.57
N ALA A 59 -6.27 -8.16 -9.09
CA ALA A 59 -5.06 -8.28 -8.27
C ALA A 59 -4.91 -7.18 -7.22
N PHE A 60 -5.40 -5.95 -7.48
CA PHE A 60 -5.38 -4.86 -6.51
C PHE A 60 -6.49 -4.98 -5.45
N VAL A 61 -7.65 -5.53 -5.81
CA VAL A 61 -8.72 -5.83 -4.86
C VAL A 61 -8.24 -6.88 -3.85
N ASP A 62 -7.57 -7.94 -4.31
CA ASP A 62 -6.99 -8.96 -3.43
C ASP A 62 -6.03 -8.35 -2.39
N ILE A 63 -5.22 -7.35 -2.77
CA ILE A 63 -4.30 -6.65 -1.84
C ILE A 63 -5.06 -5.89 -0.76
N LEU A 64 -6.19 -5.27 -1.12
CA LEU A 64 -7.03 -4.54 -0.18
C LEU A 64 -7.76 -5.48 0.79
N GLU A 65 -8.18 -6.66 0.33
CA GLU A 65 -8.81 -7.69 1.17
C GLU A 65 -7.82 -8.33 2.16
N GLU A 66 -6.52 -8.35 1.86
CA GLU A 66 -5.45 -8.76 2.80
C GLU A 66 -5.16 -7.71 3.90
N ASP A 67 -6.05 -6.73 4.13
CA ASP A 67 -5.95 -5.64 5.13
C ASP A 67 -4.74 -4.70 4.92
N ARG A 68 -4.22 -4.63 3.69
CA ARG A 68 -3.07 -3.77 3.32
C ARG A 68 -3.54 -2.48 2.66
N ASP A 69 -4.26 -1.70 3.46
CA ASP A 69 -4.82 -0.39 3.12
C ASP A 69 -3.72 0.70 3.10
N THR A 70 -2.99 0.80 1.98
CA THR A 70 -2.01 1.87 1.74
C THR A 70 -2.51 2.88 0.72
N VAL A 71 -2.05 4.14 0.83
CA VAL A 71 -2.42 5.21 -0.09
C VAL A 71 -2.04 4.86 -1.53
N GLU A 72 -0.88 4.23 -1.71
CA GLU A 72 -0.34 3.80 -3.00
C GLU A 72 -1.19 2.73 -3.67
N THR A 73 -1.70 1.76 -2.89
CA THR A 73 -2.62 0.71 -3.40
C THR A 73 -3.87 1.35 -4.00
N HIS A 74 -4.49 2.31 -3.28
CA HIS A 74 -5.70 3.00 -3.75
C HIS A 74 -5.44 3.91 -4.94
N ILE A 75 -4.29 4.62 -4.97
CA ILE A 75 -3.90 5.43 -6.14
C ILE A 75 -3.76 4.54 -7.38
N ALA A 76 -3.09 3.40 -7.25
CA ALA A 76 -2.91 2.49 -8.36
C ALA A 76 -4.24 1.90 -8.85
N LEU A 77 -5.15 1.55 -7.92
CA LEU A 77 -6.49 1.07 -8.24
C LEU A 77 -7.33 2.16 -8.95
N GLY A 78 -7.33 3.40 -8.47
CA GLY A 78 -8.00 4.52 -9.13
C GLY A 78 -7.47 4.75 -10.55
N ASN A 79 -6.15 4.70 -10.73
CA ASN A 79 -5.50 4.79 -12.04
C ASN A 79 -5.93 3.69 -13.01
N LEU A 80 -6.16 2.48 -12.52
CA LEU A 80 -6.69 1.38 -13.34
C LEU A 80 -8.12 1.62 -13.79
N PHE A 81 -9.00 2.08 -12.90
CA PHE A 81 -10.37 2.46 -13.28
C PHE A 81 -10.39 3.59 -14.32
N ARG A 82 -9.52 4.59 -14.18
CA ARG A 82 -9.33 5.64 -15.21
C ARG A 82 -8.89 5.05 -16.55
N ARG A 83 -7.96 4.10 -16.57
CA ARG A 83 -7.53 3.45 -17.82
C ARG A 83 -8.64 2.63 -18.47
N LYS A 84 -9.46 1.96 -17.66
CA LYS A 84 -10.63 1.19 -18.12
C LYS A 84 -11.77 2.05 -18.68
N GLY A 85 -11.77 3.35 -18.41
CA GLY A 85 -12.88 4.24 -18.79
C GLY A 85 -13.90 4.48 -17.69
N GLU A 86 -13.74 3.86 -16.51
CA GLU A 86 -14.65 3.98 -15.37
C GLU A 86 -14.31 5.22 -14.51
N MET A 87 -14.49 6.41 -15.09
CA MET A 87 -14.06 7.68 -14.48
C MET A 87 -14.72 7.96 -13.12
N GLU A 88 -16.01 7.69 -12.97
CA GLU A 88 -16.72 7.93 -11.70
C GLU A 88 -16.13 7.11 -10.54
N ARG A 89 -15.72 5.87 -10.83
CA ARG A 89 -15.06 5.00 -9.83
C ARG A 89 -13.66 5.51 -9.50
N ALA A 90 -12.87 5.90 -10.50
CA ALA A 90 -11.56 6.50 -10.27
C ALA A 90 -11.65 7.75 -9.37
N ILE A 91 -12.56 8.68 -9.71
CA ILE A 91 -12.82 9.90 -8.94
C ILE A 91 -13.22 9.55 -7.50
N SER A 92 -14.15 8.62 -7.32
CA SER A 92 -14.64 8.21 -5.99
C SER A 92 -13.50 7.68 -5.11
N ILE A 93 -12.62 6.83 -5.67
CA ILE A 93 -11.47 6.26 -4.95
C ILE A 93 -10.50 7.36 -4.53
N HIS A 94 -10.09 8.25 -5.43
CA HIS A 94 -9.15 9.31 -5.09
C HIS A 94 -9.77 10.38 -4.17
N GLN A 95 -11.07 10.66 -4.27
CA GLN A 95 -11.78 11.52 -3.30
C GLN A 95 -11.81 10.88 -1.90
N GLY A 96 -12.04 9.57 -1.83
CA GLY A 96 -12.01 8.83 -0.56
C GLY A 96 -10.66 8.95 0.15
N LEU A 97 -9.56 8.96 -0.62
CA LEU A 97 -8.22 9.19 -0.06
C LEU A 97 -8.07 10.57 0.57
N MET A 98 -8.59 11.63 -0.07
CA MET A 98 -8.52 13.00 0.48
C MET A 98 -9.21 13.16 1.84
N GLY A 99 -10.15 12.27 2.17
CA GLY A 99 -10.82 12.25 3.47
C GLY A 99 -10.03 11.54 4.59
N LYS A 100 -8.90 10.87 4.28
CA LYS A 100 -8.15 10.12 5.30
C LYS A 100 -7.26 11.04 6.15
N PRO A 101 -7.31 10.92 7.50
CA PRO A 101 -6.61 11.81 8.43
C PRO A 101 -5.06 11.68 8.46
N ALA A 102 -4.48 10.75 7.69
CA ALA A 102 -3.05 10.41 7.75
C ALA A 102 -2.26 10.71 6.45
N LEU A 103 -2.79 11.55 5.55
CA LEU A 103 -2.05 11.95 4.35
C LEU A 103 -0.92 12.92 4.71
N ASN A 104 0.33 12.49 4.49
CA ASN A 104 1.46 13.42 4.48
C ASN A 104 1.35 14.38 3.27
N ALA A 105 2.15 15.44 3.27
CA ALA A 105 2.09 16.47 2.22
C ALA A 105 2.34 15.91 0.80
N GLU A 106 3.27 14.96 0.67
CA GLU A 106 3.60 14.32 -0.60
C GLU A 106 2.43 13.49 -1.15
N HIS A 107 1.82 12.66 -0.30
CA HIS A 107 0.66 11.85 -0.65
C HIS A 107 -0.53 12.72 -0.99
N ARG A 108 -0.77 13.80 -0.23
CA ARG A 108 -1.84 14.77 -0.54
C ARG A 108 -1.64 15.40 -1.90
N ALA A 109 -0.43 15.88 -2.21
CA ALA A 109 -0.11 16.43 -3.52
C ALA A 109 -0.33 15.38 -4.62
N ARG A 110 0.08 14.13 -4.39
CA ARG A 110 -0.12 13.07 -5.36
C ARG A 110 -1.60 12.75 -5.61
N VAL A 111 -2.42 12.66 -4.56
CA VAL A 111 -3.86 12.43 -4.68
C VAL A 111 -4.55 13.60 -5.39
N LEU A 112 -4.17 14.84 -5.11
CA LEU A 112 -4.68 16.02 -5.80
C LEU A 112 -4.34 16.01 -7.29
N PHE A 113 -3.11 15.62 -7.64
CA PHE A 113 -2.71 15.47 -9.04
C PHE A 113 -3.55 14.41 -9.75
N GLU A 114 -3.76 13.25 -9.13
CA GLU A 114 -4.57 12.18 -9.73
C GLU A 114 -6.04 12.57 -9.87
N LEU A 115 -6.63 13.27 -8.88
CA LEU A 115 -7.97 13.85 -9.00
C LEU A 115 -8.07 14.84 -10.16
N GLY A 116 -7.07 15.71 -10.30
CA GLY A 116 -7.01 16.66 -11.42
C GLY A 116 -7.03 15.93 -12.77
N MET A 117 -6.24 14.87 -12.90
CA MET A 117 -6.18 14.04 -14.10
C MET A 117 -7.50 13.29 -14.37
N ASP A 118 -8.15 12.76 -13.34
CA ASP A 118 -9.46 12.11 -13.47
C ASP A 118 -10.53 13.11 -13.94
N TYR A 119 -10.57 14.30 -13.33
CA TYR A 119 -11.49 15.36 -13.73
C TYR A 119 -11.24 15.84 -15.15
N MET A 120 -9.98 15.99 -15.58
CA MET A 120 -9.64 16.30 -16.96
C MET A 120 -10.22 15.28 -17.93
N ARG A 121 -10.07 13.98 -17.61
CA ARG A 121 -10.55 12.90 -18.48
C ARG A 121 -12.08 12.75 -18.46
N ALA A 122 -12.73 13.18 -17.39
CA ALA A 122 -14.18 13.26 -17.26
C ALA A 122 -14.80 14.55 -17.83
N GLY A 123 -13.98 15.52 -18.28
CA GLY A 123 -14.46 16.82 -18.77
C GLY A 123 -14.90 17.81 -17.68
N LEU A 124 -14.54 17.55 -16.41
CA LEU A 124 -14.90 18.36 -15.25
C LEU A 124 -13.83 19.44 -14.97
N PHE A 125 -13.63 20.34 -15.94
CA PHE A 125 -12.48 21.25 -15.95
C PHE A 125 -12.38 22.18 -14.73
N ASP A 126 -13.48 22.73 -14.23
CA ASP A 126 -13.48 23.58 -13.02
C ASP A 126 -12.95 22.84 -11.78
N ARG A 127 -13.23 21.53 -11.70
CA ARG A 127 -12.76 20.70 -10.59
C ARG A 127 -11.29 20.30 -10.79
N ALA A 128 -10.88 20.06 -12.03
CA ALA A 128 -9.50 19.82 -12.38
C ALA A 128 -8.61 21.01 -12.01
N GLU A 129 -9.02 22.23 -12.38
CA GLU A 129 -8.31 23.47 -12.04
C GLU A 129 -8.13 23.62 -10.54
N LYS A 130 -9.20 23.44 -9.75
CA LYS A 130 -9.14 23.49 -8.28
C LYS A 130 -8.17 22.46 -7.71
N ALA A 131 -8.18 21.24 -8.23
CA ALA A 131 -7.29 20.18 -7.78
C ALA A 131 -5.82 20.54 -8.08
N PHE A 132 -5.51 21.01 -9.28
CA PHE A 132 -4.15 21.40 -9.66
C PHE A 132 -3.64 22.64 -8.92
N THR A 133 -4.52 23.63 -8.70
CA THR A 133 -4.17 24.82 -7.92
C THR A 133 -3.92 24.48 -6.44
N GLY A 134 -4.47 23.37 -5.95
CA GLY A 134 -4.16 22.85 -4.62
C GLY A 134 -2.74 22.27 -4.48
N LEU A 135 -2.02 22.05 -5.58
CA LEU A 135 -0.64 21.52 -5.57
C LEU A 135 0.41 22.58 -5.25
N THR A 136 0.08 23.85 -5.42
CA THR A 136 1.01 24.97 -5.21
C THR A 136 0.86 25.62 -3.83
N GLN A 137 -0.07 25.11 -3.01
CA GLN A 137 -0.42 25.63 -1.68
C GLN A 137 0.14 24.77 -0.55
#